data_AF-A0A7V8XGI1-F1
#
_entry.id   AF-A0A7V8XGI1-F1
#
_cell.length_a   1.000
_cell.length_b   1.000
_cell.length_c   1.000
_cell.angle_alpha   90.00
_cell.angle_beta   90.00
_cell.angle_gamma   90.00
#
_symmetry.space_group_name_H-M   'P 1'
#
loop_
_entity.id
_entity.type
_entity.pdbx_description
1 polymer ?
#
loop_
_entity_poly.entity_id
_entity_poly.type
_entity_poly.pdbx_seq_one_letter_code
_entity_poly.pdbx_strand_id
1 'polypeptide(L)'
;MPSLPRIRRSTRSRSGADDVARTPQVAELTAGGLTWVNAVGPDLDTAQALAERFGWHPLDVEDVVSKRQRPKVDDYEEERYVFAVLHFPVYDKTVQRLNAGELDVFIGQDYLVTLPNR
;
A
#
# COMPACT_ATOMS: atom_id res chain seq x y z
N MET A 1 33.24 -40.27 6.66
CA MET A 1 32.77 -38.92 6.29
C MET A 1 32.05 -38.34 7.51
N PRO A 2 32.53 -37.26 8.14
CA PRO A 2 31.82 -36.69 9.28
C PRO A 2 30.57 -35.95 8.79
N SER A 3 29.42 -36.22 9.42
CA SER A 3 28.14 -35.59 9.07
C SER A 3 28.06 -34.18 9.65
N LEU A 4 27.58 -33.24 8.83
CA LEU A 4 27.39 -31.85 9.24
C LEU A 4 26.21 -31.73 10.23
N PRO A 5 26.30 -30.86 11.25
CA PRO A 5 25.25 -30.69 12.24
C PRO A 5 24.00 -30.06 11.60
N ARG A 6 22.83 -30.63 11.91
CA ARG A 6 21.53 -30.12 11.47
C ARG A 6 21.19 -28.82 12.19
N ILE A 7 21.18 -27.71 11.46
CA ILE A 7 20.69 -26.41 11.93
C ILE A 7 19.16 -26.52 12.14
N ARG A 8 18.71 -26.53 13.40
CA ARG A 8 17.30 -26.34 13.73
C ARG A 8 16.92 -24.88 13.46
N ARG A 9 16.18 -24.62 12.37
CA ARG A 9 15.50 -23.33 12.17
C ARG A 9 14.49 -23.16 13.30
N SER A 10 14.79 -22.28 14.25
CA SER A 10 13.80 -21.74 15.17
C SER A 10 12.78 -20.96 14.34
N THR A 11 11.57 -21.50 14.21
CA THR A 11 10.40 -20.74 13.79
C THR A 11 10.07 -19.76 14.91
N ARG A 12 10.73 -18.59 14.90
CA ARG A 12 10.19 -17.43 15.60
C ARG A 12 8.87 -17.09 14.93
N SER A 13 7.78 -17.53 15.55
CA SER A 13 6.47 -16.90 15.39
C SER A 13 6.69 -15.40 15.55
N ARG A 14 6.61 -14.65 14.45
CA ARG A 14 6.41 -13.21 14.53
C ARG A 14 5.02 -13.05 15.12
N SER A 15 4.98 -12.63 16.38
CA SER A 15 3.77 -12.19 17.06
C SER A 15 2.96 -11.29 16.13
N GLY A 16 1.74 -11.70 15.81
CA GLY A 16 0.72 -10.91 15.12
C GLY A 16 0.21 -9.77 16.01
N ALA A 17 1.12 -8.93 16.46
CA ALA A 17 0.81 -7.67 17.12
C ALA A 17 0.95 -6.59 16.06
N ASP A 18 -0.16 -6.27 15.40
CA ASP A 18 -0.49 -4.96 14.82
C ASP A 18 -1.79 -4.98 13.97
N ASP A 19 -2.64 -6.00 14.09
CA ASP A 19 -3.95 -6.06 13.41
C ASP A 19 -5.07 -5.42 14.28
N VAL A 20 -4.82 -4.21 14.78
CA VAL A 20 -5.96 -3.38 15.23
C VAL A 20 -6.55 -2.79 13.96
N ALA A 21 -7.73 -3.25 13.56
CA ALA A 21 -8.49 -2.68 12.46
C ALA A 21 -8.58 -1.16 12.67
N ARG A 22 -7.82 -0.39 11.88
CA ARG A 22 -7.80 1.07 11.95
C ARG A 22 -8.97 1.58 11.12
N THR A 23 -9.72 2.54 11.66
CA THR A 23 -10.72 3.24 10.89
C THR A 23 -10.03 4.00 9.76
N PRO A 24 -10.43 3.81 8.49
CA PRO A 24 -9.85 4.52 7.37
C PRO A 24 -10.05 6.03 7.56
N GLN A 25 -9.00 6.80 7.27
CA GLN A 25 -9.05 8.26 7.32
C GLN A 25 -8.87 8.82 5.92
N VAL A 26 -9.92 9.42 5.38
CA VAL A 26 -9.93 10.01 4.04
C VAL A 26 -9.97 11.53 4.17
N ALA A 27 -8.97 12.20 3.58
CA ALA A 27 -8.92 13.65 3.44
C ALA A 27 -8.89 14.02 1.96
N GLU A 28 -9.57 15.11 1.60
CA GLU A 28 -9.69 15.57 0.22
C GLU A 28 -9.44 17.08 0.11
N LEU A 29 -8.66 17.48 -0.90
CA LEU A 29 -8.37 18.87 -1.24
C LEU A 29 -8.58 19.08 -2.74
N THR A 30 -9.20 20.18 -3.12
CA THR A 30 -9.39 20.56 -4.52
C THR A 30 -8.79 21.94 -4.77
N ALA A 31 -7.93 22.04 -5.78
CA ALA A 31 -7.33 23.31 -6.20
C ALA A 31 -7.01 23.28 -7.70
N GLY A 32 -7.38 24.33 -8.43
CA GLY A 32 -7.00 24.49 -9.84
C GLY A 32 -7.48 23.38 -10.78
N GLY A 33 -8.58 22.71 -10.45
CA GLY A 33 -9.11 21.58 -11.22
C GLY A 33 -8.46 20.23 -10.90
N LEU A 34 -7.53 20.16 -9.94
CA LEU A 34 -6.97 18.92 -9.41
C LEU A 34 -7.65 18.57 -8.09
N THR A 35 -8.07 17.31 -7.94
CA THR A 35 -8.53 16.75 -6.66
C THR A 35 -7.49 15.80 -6.09
N TRP A 36 -6.98 16.09 -4.89
CA TRP A 36 -6.10 15.17 -4.17
C TRP A 36 -6.85 14.51 -3.03
N VAL A 37 -6.91 13.17 -3.07
CA VAL A 37 -7.42 12.34 -1.98
C VAL A 37 -6.26 11.64 -1.30
N ASN A 38 -6.20 11.71 0.04
CA ASN A 38 -5.27 10.93 0.83
C ASN A 38 -6.05 10.01 1.77
N ALA A 39 -5.94 8.69 1.57
CA ALA A 39 -6.66 7.66 2.31
C ALA A 39 -5.67 6.84 3.15
N VAL A 40 -5.64 7.07 4.46
CA VAL A 40 -4.73 6.38 5.38
C VAL A 40 -5.41 5.12 5.93
N GLY A 41 -4.72 3.98 5.79
CA GLY A 41 -5.22 2.67 6.23
C GLY A 41 -6.55 2.30 5.56
N PRO A 42 -6.63 2.34 4.21
CA PRO A 42 -7.87 1.98 3.51
C PRO A 42 -8.23 0.52 3.81
N ASP A 43 -9.50 0.29 4.13
CA ASP A 43 -10.09 -1.04 4.09
C ASP A 43 -10.63 -1.33 2.68
N LEU A 44 -11.12 -2.57 2.48
CA LEU A 44 -11.65 -3.00 1.19
C LEU A 44 -12.81 -2.11 0.73
N ASP A 45 -13.71 -1.74 1.64
CA ASP A 45 -14.87 -0.90 1.31
C ASP A 45 -14.42 0.50 0.87
N THR A 46 -13.43 1.10 1.54
CA THR A 46 -12.84 2.38 1.14
C THR A 46 -12.14 2.28 -0.21
N ALA A 47 -11.35 1.21 -0.43
CA ALA A 47 -10.66 1.00 -1.69
C ALA A 47 -11.64 0.82 -2.87
N GLN A 48 -12.72 0.07 -2.65
CA GLN A 48 -13.80 -0.11 -3.63
C GLN A 48 -14.54 1.19 -3.92
N ALA A 49 -14.89 1.99 -2.89
CA ALA A 49 -15.56 3.26 -3.09
C ALA A 49 -14.70 4.25 -3.91
N LEU A 50 -13.38 4.25 -3.71
CA LEU A 50 -12.45 5.04 -4.52
C LEU A 50 -12.35 4.50 -5.94
N ALA A 51 -12.28 3.17 -6.11
CA ALA A 51 -12.24 2.54 -7.43
C ALA A 51 -13.50 2.83 -8.25
N GLU A 52 -14.68 2.76 -7.65
CA GLU A 52 -15.96 3.11 -8.29
C GLU A 52 -15.99 4.59 -8.68
N ARG A 53 -15.45 5.47 -7.83
CA ARG A 53 -15.40 6.91 -8.09
C ARG A 53 -14.47 7.27 -9.25
N PHE A 54 -13.30 6.63 -9.34
CA PHE A 54 -12.24 7.01 -10.27
C PHE A 54 -12.06 6.06 -11.46
N GLY A 55 -12.79 4.94 -11.50
CA GLY A 55 -12.75 3.97 -12.59
C GLY A 55 -11.49 3.10 -12.60
N TRP A 56 -10.97 2.71 -11.43
CA TRP A 56 -9.77 1.89 -11.35
C TRP A 56 -10.02 0.43 -11.73
N HIS A 57 -8.98 -0.19 -12.28
CA HIS A 57 -8.99 -1.60 -12.61
C HIS A 57 -9.08 -2.46 -11.33
N PRO A 58 -9.91 -3.53 -11.31
CA PRO A 58 -10.13 -4.35 -10.10
C PRO A 58 -8.84 -4.94 -9.49
N LEU A 59 -7.85 -5.28 -10.32
CA LEU A 59 -6.56 -5.79 -9.84
C LEU A 59 -5.77 -4.78 -9.00
N ASP A 60 -5.89 -3.48 -9.30
CA ASP A 60 -5.20 -2.46 -8.51
C ASP A 60 -5.86 -2.29 -7.13
N VAL A 61 -7.18 -2.50 -7.05
CA VAL A 61 -7.91 -2.52 -5.78
C VAL A 61 -7.48 -3.70 -4.92
N GLU A 62 -7.33 -4.89 -5.53
CA GLU A 62 -6.77 -6.07 -4.86
C GLU A 62 -5.34 -5.82 -4.35
N ASP A 63 -4.55 -5.08 -5.14
CA ASP A 63 -3.18 -4.75 -4.79
C ASP A 63 -3.10 -3.79 -3.59
N VAL A 64 -3.95 -2.77 -3.52
CA VAL A 64 -4.05 -1.82 -2.39
C VAL A 64 -4.37 -2.53 -1.07
N VAL A 65 -5.23 -3.56 -1.10
CA VAL A 65 -5.58 -4.31 0.13
C VAL A 65 -4.61 -5.45 0.43
N SER A 66 -3.69 -5.74 -0.48
CA SER A 66 -2.69 -6.79 -0.32
C SER A 66 -1.60 -6.37 0.67
N LYS A 67 -1.10 -7.33 1.45
CA LYS A 67 -0.12 -7.04 2.51
C LYS A 67 1.30 -6.77 2.01
N ARG A 68 1.62 -7.16 0.77
CA ARG A 68 2.99 -7.11 0.23
C ARG A 68 2.99 -7.01 -1.28
N GLN A 69 2.96 -5.78 -1.79
CA GLN A 69 3.21 -5.56 -3.20
C GLN A 69 4.69 -5.27 -3.47
N ARG A 70 5.12 -5.58 -4.70
CA ARG A 70 6.44 -5.14 -5.18
C ARG A 70 6.29 -3.74 -5.76
N PRO A 71 7.32 -2.88 -5.64
CA PRO A 71 7.31 -1.61 -6.33
C PRO A 71 7.11 -1.81 -7.83
N LYS A 72 6.15 -1.09 -8.40
CA LYS A 72 5.75 -1.19 -9.81
C LYS A 72 5.13 0.13 -10.27
N VAL A 73 5.01 0.26 -11.59
CA VAL A 73 4.24 1.31 -12.25
C VAL A 73 3.46 0.63 -13.37
N ASP A 74 2.14 0.71 -13.29
CA ASP A 74 1.21 0.19 -14.29
C ASP A 74 0.51 1.38 -14.95
N ASP A 75 0.50 1.39 -16.28
CA ASP A 75 -0.08 2.45 -17.11
C ASP A 75 -1.36 1.94 -17.78
N TYR A 76 -2.48 2.61 -17.51
CA TYR A 76 -3.80 2.27 -18.02
C TYR A 76 -4.25 3.36 -19.00
N GLU A 77 -3.86 3.23 -20.27
CA GLU A 77 -4.16 4.24 -21.30
C GLU A 77 -5.66 4.37 -21.59
N GLU A 78 -6.42 3.28 -21.55
CA GLU A 78 -7.86 3.26 -21.83
C GLU A 78 -8.65 3.93 -20.70
N GLU A 79 -8.35 3.58 -19.45
CA GLU A 79 -8.96 4.15 -18.24
C GLU A 79 -8.34 5.51 -17.86
N ARG A 80 -7.24 5.92 -18.51
CA ARG A 80 -6.52 7.20 -18.38
C ARG A 80 -5.99 7.47 -16.97
N TYR A 81 -5.31 6.49 -16.38
CA TYR A 81 -4.59 6.69 -15.13
C TYR A 81 -3.30 5.86 -15.05
N VAL A 82 -2.42 6.25 -14.15
CA VAL A 82 -1.22 5.50 -13.77
C VAL A 82 -1.36 5.04 -12.33
N PHE A 83 -1.05 3.76 -12.08
CA PHE A 83 -0.94 3.20 -10.73
C PHE A 83 0.52 2.94 -10.40
N ALA A 84 0.99 3.40 -9.24
CA ALA A 84 2.34 3.14 -8.78
C ALA A 84 2.35 2.65 -7.34
N VAL A 85 3.14 1.60 -7.09
CA VAL A 85 3.47 1.13 -5.74
C VAL A 85 4.90 1.57 -5.45
N LEU A 86 5.09 2.40 -4.42
CA LEU A 86 6.38 2.95 -4.05
C LEU A 86 6.79 2.45 -2.66
N HIS A 87 8.06 2.05 -2.49
CA HIS A 87 8.61 1.67 -1.20
C HIS A 87 9.64 2.68 -0.70
N PHE A 88 9.55 3.02 0.58
CA PHE A 88 10.44 3.96 1.25
C PHE A 88 11.11 3.33 2.48
N PRO A 89 12.39 3.62 2.74
CA PRO A 89 13.04 3.21 3.98
C PRO A 89 12.46 3.98 5.18
N VAL A 90 11.86 3.26 6.13
CA VAL A 90 11.34 3.83 7.37
C VAL A 90 12.15 3.28 8.55
N TYR A 91 12.89 4.15 9.22
CA TYR A 91 13.70 3.75 10.37
C TYR A 91 12.86 3.72 11.66
N ASP A 92 12.66 2.54 12.22
CA ASP A 92 12.03 2.34 13.52
C ASP A 92 13.11 2.42 14.62
N LYS A 93 13.04 3.51 15.40
CA LYS A 93 13.97 3.78 16.51
C LYS A 93 13.77 2.84 17.70
N THR A 94 12.57 2.31 17.90
CA THR A 94 12.21 1.47 19.05
C THR A 94 12.88 0.11 18.93
N VAL A 95 12.84 -0.48 17.73
CA VAL A 95 13.47 -1.79 17.45
C VAL A 95 14.82 -1.67 16.73
N GLN A 96 15.28 -0.45 16.45
CA GLN A 96 16.50 -0.13 15.73
C GLN A 96 16.63 -0.86 14.38
N ARG A 97 15.55 -0.86 13.58
CA ARG A 97 15.51 -1.54 12.28
C ARG A 97 14.99 -0.64 11.18
N LEU A 98 15.44 -0.92 9.97
CA LEU A 98 14.88 -0.35 8.75
C LEU A 98 13.71 -1.23 8.30
N ASN A 99 12.52 -0.64 8.24
CA ASN A 99 11.31 -1.23 7.67
C ASN A 99 11.04 -0.62 6.30
N ALA A 100 10.21 -1.28 5.48
CA ALA A 100 9.68 -0.70 4.25
C ALA A 100 8.33 -0.06 4.57
N GLY A 101 8.18 1.23 4.31
CA GLY A 101 6.87 1.85 4.16
C GLY A 101 6.45 1.78 2.70
N GLU A 102 5.16 1.62 2.45
CA GLU A 102 4.57 1.54 1.13
C GLU A 102 3.67 2.75 0.88
N LEU A 103 3.64 3.22 -0.35
CA LEU A 103 2.74 4.27 -0.81
C LEU A 103 2.19 3.87 -2.17
N ASP A 104 0.90 3.61 -2.18
CA ASP A 104 0.15 3.37 -3.39
C ASP A 104 -0.35 4.71 -3.94
N VAL A 105 -0.17 4.93 -5.23
CA VAL A 105 -0.47 6.20 -5.89
C VAL A 105 -1.26 5.95 -7.17
N PHE A 106 -2.44 6.55 -7.26
CA PHE A 106 -3.20 6.65 -8.51
C PHE A 106 -3.11 8.09 -9.03
N ILE A 107 -2.74 8.24 -10.29
CA ILE A 107 -2.59 9.54 -10.95
C ILE A 107 -3.49 9.54 -12.17
N GLY A 108 -4.53 10.37 -12.16
CA GLY A 108 -5.39 10.61 -13.31
C GLY A 108 -5.20 12.00 -13.90
N GLN A 109 -6.01 12.33 -14.90
CA GLN A 109 -5.95 13.62 -15.60
C GLN A 109 -6.19 14.83 -14.68
N ASP A 110 -7.06 14.67 -13.69
CA ASP A 110 -7.58 15.71 -12.79
C ASP A 110 -7.61 15.27 -11.33
N TYR A 111 -6.95 14.15 -11.00
CA TYR A 111 -6.85 13.66 -9.63
C TYR A 111 -5.52 13.03 -9.28
N LEU A 112 -5.23 13.04 -7.99
CA LEU A 112 -4.18 12.28 -7.33
C LEU A 112 -4.82 11.54 -6.15
N VAL A 113 -4.60 10.23 -6.03
CA VAL A 113 -4.94 9.50 -4.81
C VAL A 113 -3.70 8.86 -4.21
N THR A 114 -3.48 9.09 -2.92
CA THR A 114 -2.36 8.51 -2.17
C THR A 114 -2.88 7.64 -1.04
N LEU A 115 -2.41 6.39 -0.98
CA LEU A 115 -2.77 5.44 0.06
C LEU A 115 -1.50 4.93 0.76
N PRO A 116 -1.07 5.58 1.86
CA PRO A 116 0.07 5.12 2.62
C PRO A 116 -0.27 3.82 3.37
N ASN A 117 0.54 2.79 3.12
CA ASN A 117 0.47 1.48 3.77
C ASN A 117 1.77 1.25 4.58
N ARG A 118 1.66 0.76 5.81
CA ARG A 118 2.80 0.64 6.75
C ARG A 118 2.91 -0.74 7.36
#